data_AF-A0A359H001-F1
#
_entry.id   AF-A0A359H001-F1
#
_cell.length_a   1.000
_cell.length_b   1.000
_cell.length_c   1.000
_cell.angle_alpha   90.00
_cell.angle_beta   90.00
_cell.angle_gamma   90.00
#
_symmetry.space_group_name_H-M   'P 1'
#
loop_
_entity.id
_entity.type
_entity.pdbx_description
1 polymer ?
#
loop_
_entity_poly.entity_id
_entity_poly.type
_entity_poly.pdbx_seq_one_letter_code
_entity_poly.pdbx_strand_id
1 'polypeptide(L)'
;MKKLLTAVIALILLIPSGARGEEGMWLPFLIKKQKYKEMKSMGLKLPADALYSDINPSLNQAVGGLMGEGANLRSFGTGSFISENGLVLTNYHVVLSYLERFSDEKNDFLKYGYWARNHSEESLCRGLEMKVLESMQDVTDIMLAGTEGLVGVTRQSKINENGKAHAKLVTKGTKREVRMQAIFGSNRYIMSIYTVYKDIRMVAAPPFAVGKFGGNTDNYSWPRHTGDFAILRVYAGKENQPANYSKENVAFKPAKFLSISLQGAKKDEFAMIAGFPGTTREYIPSFALAKIIYGENIERIAIRAEKMRIMEDAIASNESLKFRYSTRLSSAGNTYLRWKGEVLGVTKMNLVEQKRAEEQAFARWAEADAARKVKYGRVLGEMEELYKEVSLYNMADLYFNEAGINGSEIVPFIGKFEKLAATYSRKTPDLKTAESEAKRLLPLVVQFFDNWDYETDR
;
A
#
# COMPACT_ATOMS: atom_id res chain seq x y z
N MET A 1 -33.45 -15.62 47.85
CA MET A 1 -32.92 -14.37 47.26
C MET A 1 -31.42 -14.46 46.92
N LYS A 2 -30.51 -14.73 47.88
CA LYS A 2 -29.06 -14.82 47.59
C LYS A 2 -28.67 -15.82 46.49
N LYS A 3 -29.30 -17.01 46.45
CA LYS A 3 -29.09 -18.04 45.41
C LYS A 3 -29.64 -17.66 44.02
N LEU A 4 -30.69 -16.84 43.97
CA LEU A 4 -31.25 -16.33 42.71
C LEU A 4 -30.34 -15.24 42.13
N LEU A 5 -29.78 -14.39 42.99
CA LEU A 5 -28.82 -13.35 42.61
C LEU A 5 -27.51 -13.94 42.07
N THR A 6 -27.02 -15.04 42.66
CA THR A 6 -25.81 -15.73 42.16
C THR A 6 -26.05 -16.40 40.80
N ALA A 7 -27.24 -16.98 40.59
CA ALA A 7 -27.61 -17.58 39.31
C ALA A 7 -27.75 -16.53 38.19
N VAL A 8 -28.30 -15.35 38.50
CA VAL A 8 -28.41 -14.24 37.53
C VAL A 8 -27.03 -13.66 37.17
N ILE A 9 -26.12 -13.51 38.15
CA ILE A 9 -24.75 -13.05 37.89
C ILE A 9 -23.96 -14.08 37.05
N ALA A 10 -24.14 -15.38 37.32
CA ALA A 10 -23.53 -16.44 36.52
C ALA A 10 -24.08 -16.50 35.08
N LEU A 11 -25.36 -16.17 34.87
CA LEU A 11 -25.98 -16.12 33.54
C LEU A 11 -25.54 -14.91 32.71
N ILE A 12 -25.26 -13.76 33.36
CA ILE A 12 -24.71 -12.55 32.69
C ILE A 12 -23.25 -12.77 32.27
N LEU A 13 -22.49 -13.58 33.00
CA LEU A 13 -21.11 -13.97 32.66
C LEU A 13 -21.01 -15.01 31.52
N LEU A 14 -22.13 -15.63 31.14
CA LEU A 14 -22.24 -16.58 30.03
C LEU A 14 -22.61 -15.94 28.69
N ILE A 15 -22.82 -14.61 28.65
CA ILE A 15 -22.91 -13.90 27.38
C ILE A 15 -21.50 -13.88 26.81
N PRO A 16 -21.21 -14.57 25.70
CA PRO A 16 -19.92 -14.42 25.05
C PRO A 16 -19.82 -12.95 24.65
N SER A 17 -18.96 -12.20 25.34
CA SER A 17 -18.36 -10.98 24.81
C SER A 17 -17.55 -11.42 23.61
N GLY A 18 -18.23 -11.61 22.48
CA GLY A 18 -17.58 -11.77 21.20
C GLY A 18 -16.64 -10.60 21.08
N ALA A 19 -15.34 -10.89 21.06
CA ALA A 19 -14.35 -9.92 20.62
C ALA A 19 -14.71 -9.59 19.17
N ARG A 20 -15.57 -8.60 18.99
CA ARG A 20 -15.77 -7.95 17.71
C ARG A 20 -14.49 -7.16 17.51
N GLY A 21 -13.65 -7.61 16.59
CA GLY A 21 -12.66 -6.72 16.01
C GLY A 21 -13.42 -5.51 15.49
N GLU A 22 -13.11 -4.33 16.02
CA GLU A 22 -13.74 -3.12 15.52
C GLU A 22 -13.18 -2.83 14.12
N GLU A 23 -14.08 -2.76 13.16
CA GLU A 23 -13.75 -2.45 11.77
C GLU A 23 -13.38 -0.97 11.65
N GLY A 24 -12.26 -0.68 10.99
CA GLY A 24 -11.94 0.69 10.59
C GLY A 24 -10.45 0.98 10.47
N MET A 25 -10.12 1.86 9.52
CA MET A 25 -8.79 2.45 9.36
C MET A 25 -8.85 3.92 9.81
N TRP A 26 -8.20 4.22 10.93
CA TRP A 26 -8.35 5.51 11.61
C TRP A 26 -7.19 6.45 11.28
N LEU A 27 -7.50 7.73 11.02
CA LEU A 27 -6.47 8.75 10.79
C LEU A 27 -5.70 9.02 12.09
N PRO A 28 -4.35 8.91 12.11
CA PRO A 28 -3.55 9.02 13.33
C PRO A 28 -3.85 10.26 14.18
N PHE A 29 -3.92 11.43 13.55
CA PHE A 29 -4.17 12.71 14.24
C PHE A 29 -5.58 12.82 14.86
N LEU A 30 -6.51 11.93 14.50
CA LEU A 30 -7.86 11.87 15.06
C LEU A 30 -8.03 10.79 16.13
N ILE A 31 -7.09 9.84 16.26
CA ILE A 31 -7.20 8.70 17.19
C ILE A 31 -7.45 9.17 18.63
N LYS A 32 -6.71 10.19 19.09
CA LYS A 32 -6.86 10.76 20.43
C LYS A 32 -8.30 11.17 20.75
N LYS A 33 -9.01 11.72 19.77
CA LYS A 33 -10.39 12.21 19.92
C LYS A 33 -11.43 11.12 19.67
N GLN A 34 -11.19 10.23 18.72
CA GLN A 34 -12.21 9.31 18.20
C GLN A 34 -12.16 7.92 18.83
N LYS A 35 -10.96 7.39 19.10
CA LYS A 35 -10.78 5.96 19.42
C LYS A 35 -9.99 5.66 20.68
N TYR A 36 -9.26 6.62 21.22
CA TYR A 36 -8.38 6.36 22.35
C TYR A 36 -9.09 5.77 23.59
N LYS A 37 -10.28 6.28 23.96
CA LYS A 37 -11.05 5.77 25.11
C LYS A 37 -11.40 4.29 24.95
N GLU A 38 -11.83 3.91 23.76
CA GLU A 38 -12.20 2.55 23.40
C GLU A 38 -10.96 1.64 23.38
N MET A 39 -9.88 2.06 22.72
CA MET A 39 -8.61 1.33 22.72
C MET A 39 -8.08 1.11 24.15
N LYS A 40 -8.22 2.10 25.04
CA LYS A 40 -7.89 1.95 26.46
C LYS A 40 -8.74 0.89 27.15
N SER A 41 -10.04 0.82 26.88
CA SER A 41 -10.91 -0.24 27.39
C SER A 41 -10.57 -1.63 26.84
N MET A 42 -10.05 -1.70 25.61
CA MET A 42 -9.58 -2.94 24.99
C MET A 42 -8.20 -3.39 25.47
N GLY A 43 -7.49 -2.59 26.27
CA GLY A 43 -6.21 -2.97 26.87
C GLY A 43 -5.01 -2.12 26.48
N LEU A 44 -5.16 -1.10 25.62
CA LEU A 44 -4.07 -0.19 25.27
C LEU A 44 -3.42 0.41 26.53
N LYS A 45 -2.09 0.31 26.63
CA LYS A 45 -1.33 0.91 27.73
C LYS A 45 -0.67 2.24 27.35
N LEU A 46 -0.33 2.44 26.08
CA LEU A 46 0.32 3.65 25.60
C LEU A 46 -0.53 4.90 25.85
N PRO A 47 0.08 6.05 26.19
CA PRO A 47 -0.61 7.33 26.22
C PRO A 47 -0.98 7.78 24.79
N ALA A 48 -2.02 8.60 24.64
CA ALA A 48 -2.50 9.03 23.34
C ALA A 48 -1.42 9.73 22.50
N ASP A 49 -0.59 10.56 23.12
CA ASP A 49 0.47 11.31 22.43
C ASP A 49 1.64 10.42 21.99
N ALA A 50 1.74 9.19 22.50
CA ALA A 50 2.66 8.19 21.96
C ALA A 50 2.13 7.55 20.66
N LEU A 51 0.82 7.60 20.41
CA LEU A 51 0.22 7.10 19.17
C LEU A 51 0.39 8.08 18.01
N TYR A 52 0.27 9.38 18.30
CA TYR A 52 0.48 10.45 17.33
C TYR A 52 0.79 11.77 18.03
N SER A 53 1.79 12.50 17.54
CA SER A 53 2.09 13.88 17.93
C SER A 53 2.81 14.61 16.79
N ASP A 54 2.46 15.88 16.58
CA ASP A 54 3.16 16.78 15.66
C ASP A 54 4.43 17.41 16.30
N ILE A 55 4.58 17.28 17.62
CA ILE A 55 5.62 17.96 18.39
C ILE A 55 6.64 16.96 18.94
N ASN A 56 6.14 15.91 19.60
CA ASN A 56 6.99 14.94 20.29
C ASN A 56 7.16 13.65 19.47
N PRO A 57 8.28 12.94 19.60
CA PRO A 57 8.45 11.66 18.93
C PRO A 57 7.40 10.62 19.34
N SER A 58 6.66 10.11 18.36
CA SER A 58 5.57 9.15 18.55
C SER A 58 5.58 8.07 17.45
N LEU A 59 4.57 7.20 17.40
CA LEU A 59 4.52 6.10 16.41
C LEU A 59 4.61 6.58 14.95
N ASN A 60 4.14 7.78 14.61
CA ASN A 60 4.29 8.37 13.26
C ASN A 60 5.75 8.46 12.79
N GLN A 61 6.70 8.58 13.71
CA GLN A 61 8.13 8.65 13.43
C GLN A 61 8.84 7.29 13.53
N ALA A 62 8.19 6.28 14.11
CA ALA A 62 8.72 4.91 14.19
C ALA A 62 8.27 4.04 13.01
N VAL A 63 7.17 4.38 12.35
CA VAL A 63 6.58 3.60 11.25
C VAL A 63 6.65 4.41 9.94
N GLY A 64 7.21 3.81 8.90
CA GLY A 64 7.37 4.44 7.59
C GLY A 64 6.80 3.62 6.45
N GLY A 65 6.50 4.30 5.36
CA GLY A 65 5.97 3.70 4.14
C GLY A 65 7.12 3.40 3.18
N LEU A 66 7.23 2.16 2.75
CA LEU A 66 8.19 1.71 1.74
C LEU A 66 7.58 1.92 0.35
N MET A 67 8.35 2.54 -0.54
CA MET A 67 7.91 2.94 -1.87
C MET A 67 9.04 2.86 -2.89
N GLY A 68 8.69 2.77 -4.16
CA GLY A 68 9.65 2.88 -5.24
C GLY A 68 9.99 4.35 -5.52
N GLU A 69 11.18 4.61 -6.02
CA GLU A 69 11.55 5.91 -6.56
C GLU A 69 10.50 6.35 -7.61
N GLY A 70 10.01 7.58 -7.49
CA GLY A 70 8.98 8.12 -8.39
C GLY A 70 7.56 7.63 -8.14
N ALA A 71 7.31 6.84 -7.09
CA ALA A 71 5.97 6.33 -6.76
C ALA A 71 4.99 7.41 -6.23
N ASN A 72 5.34 8.70 -6.28
CA ASN A 72 4.51 9.82 -5.82
C ASN A 72 3.94 9.60 -4.42
N LEU A 73 4.81 9.20 -3.47
CA LEU A 73 4.45 8.90 -2.09
C LEU A 73 3.42 7.77 -1.92
N ARG A 74 3.22 6.90 -2.92
CA ARG A 74 2.41 5.67 -2.77
C ARG A 74 3.28 4.54 -2.23
N SER A 75 2.85 3.96 -1.12
CA SER A 75 3.55 2.86 -0.48
C SER A 75 3.02 1.52 -0.99
N PHE A 76 3.93 0.58 -1.19
CA PHE A 76 3.61 -0.82 -1.45
C PHE A 76 3.87 -1.70 -0.23
N GLY A 77 4.62 -1.18 0.76
CA GLY A 77 4.90 -1.87 2.02
C GLY A 77 4.97 -0.88 3.18
N THR A 78 4.94 -1.43 4.40
CA THR A 78 5.18 -0.68 5.63
C THR A 78 6.43 -1.27 6.29
N GLY A 79 7.24 -0.41 6.90
CA GLY A 79 8.37 -0.82 7.75
C GLY A 79 8.38 -0.04 9.06
N SER A 80 9.00 -0.59 10.09
CA SER A 80 9.15 0.07 11.39
C SER A 80 10.59 0.10 11.84
N PHE A 81 11.05 1.25 12.33
CA PHE A 81 12.35 1.36 13.00
C PHE A 81 12.35 0.52 14.27
N ILE A 82 13.37 -0.31 14.45
CA ILE A 82 13.56 -1.20 15.60
C ILE A 82 14.88 -0.95 16.34
N SER A 83 15.64 0.08 15.94
CA SER A 83 16.87 0.48 16.62
C SER A 83 17.16 1.97 16.46
N GLU A 84 18.04 2.48 17.33
CA GLU A 84 18.59 3.83 17.25
C GLU A 84 19.52 4.07 16.06
N ASN A 85 19.95 3.01 15.36
CA ASN A 85 20.84 3.06 14.20
C ASN A 85 20.09 2.73 12.90
N GLY A 86 18.79 3.04 12.86
CA GLY A 86 18.02 3.05 11.61
C GLY A 86 17.69 1.67 11.07
N LEU A 87 17.77 0.59 11.88
CA LEU A 87 17.27 -0.72 11.46
C LEU A 87 15.76 -0.67 11.30
N VAL A 88 15.27 -1.21 10.19
CA VAL A 88 13.85 -1.27 9.84
C VAL A 88 13.45 -2.72 9.64
N LEU A 89 12.40 -3.14 10.34
CA LEU A 89 11.73 -4.42 10.12
C LEU A 89 10.61 -4.25 9.09
N THR A 90 10.55 -5.14 8.11
CA THR A 90 9.44 -5.25 7.15
C THR A 90 9.24 -6.71 6.75
N ASN A 91 8.35 -7.00 5.80
CA ASN A 91 8.12 -8.35 5.31
C ASN A 91 9.15 -8.77 4.25
N TYR A 92 9.42 -10.07 4.15
CA TYR A 92 10.29 -10.65 3.11
C TYR A 92 9.75 -10.36 1.71
N HIS A 93 8.43 -10.53 1.50
CA HIS A 93 7.82 -10.30 0.20
C HIS A 93 7.92 -8.84 -0.28
N VAL A 94 8.07 -7.88 0.63
CA VAL A 94 8.27 -6.45 0.31
C VAL A 94 9.64 -6.22 -0.32
N VAL A 95 10.64 -7.00 0.08
CA VAL A 95 12.04 -6.81 -0.36
C VAL A 95 12.53 -7.88 -1.34
N LEU A 96 11.73 -8.91 -1.61
CA LEU A 96 12.09 -10.05 -2.45
C LEU A 96 12.66 -9.62 -3.81
N SER A 97 12.00 -8.68 -4.50
CA SER A 97 12.47 -8.19 -5.79
C SER A 97 13.79 -7.42 -5.72
N TYR A 98 14.21 -6.95 -4.55
CA TYR A 98 15.51 -6.31 -4.34
C TYR A 98 16.58 -7.35 -4.02
N LEU A 99 16.24 -8.34 -3.18
CA LEU A 99 17.12 -9.48 -2.86
C LEU A 99 17.52 -10.25 -4.12
N GLU A 100 16.55 -10.53 -5.00
CA GLU A 100 16.78 -11.20 -6.28
C GLU A 100 17.81 -10.47 -7.15
N ARG A 101 17.76 -9.13 -7.21
CA ARG A 101 18.61 -8.31 -8.09
C ARG A 101 20.10 -8.37 -7.79
N PHE A 102 20.48 -8.73 -6.57
CA PHE A 102 21.88 -8.90 -6.19
C PHE A 102 22.21 -10.34 -5.76
N SER A 103 21.29 -11.28 -5.99
CA SER A 103 21.56 -12.71 -5.91
C SER A 103 22.14 -13.17 -7.25
N ASP A 104 23.13 -14.05 -7.21
CA ASP A 104 23.73 -14.65 -8.41
C ASP A 104 24.08 -16.12 -8.16
N GLU A 105 24.61 -16.82 -9.16
CA GLU A 105 24.99 -18.24 -9.03
C GLU A 105 26.05 -18.48 -7.94
N LYS A 106 26.91 -17.50 -7.66
CA LYS A 106 27.96 -17.59 -6.64
C LYS A 106 27.42 -17.25 -5.25
N ASN A 107 26.42 -16.37 -5.18
CA ASN A 107 25.80 -15.83 -3.98
C ASN A 107 24.27 -15.95 -4.08
N ASP A 108 23.76 -17.18 -3.98
CA ASP A 108 22.32 -17.46 -4.06
C ASP A 108 21.63 -17.09 -2.74
N PHE A 109 21.35 -15.79 -2.55
CA PHE A 109 20.70 -15.29 -1.35
C PHE A 109 19.21 -15.64 -1.28
N LEU A 110 18.58 -16.04 -2.39
CA LEU A 110 17.22 -16.59 -2.34
C LEU A 110 17.22 -17.95 -1.64
N LYS A 111 18.19 -18.81 -1.95
CA LYS A 111 18.30 -20.13 -1.33
C LYS A 111 18.87 -20.10 0.09
N TYR A 112 19.91 -19.31 0.34
CA TYR A 112 20.64 -19.33 1.61
C TYR A 112 20.34 -18.16 2.55
N GLY A 113 19.55 -17.19 2.08
CA GLY A 113 19.32 -15.93 2.81
C GLY A 113 20.51 -14.98 2.71
N TYR A 114 20.30 -13.76 3.17
CA TYR A 114 21.28 -12.68 3.18
C TYR A 114 21.42 -12.15 4.60
N TRP A 115 22.65 -11.99 5.08
CA TRP A 115 22.95 -11.47 6.42
C TRP A 115 24.27 -10.69 6.39
N ALA A 116 24.17 -9.37 6.35
CA ALA A 116 25.34 -8.49 6.43
C ALA A 116 25.93 -8.53 7.84
N ARG A 117 27.23 -8.85 7.96
CA ARG A 117 27.93 -8.92 9.25
C ARG A 117 28.35 -7.56 9.78
N ASN A 118 28.42 -6.56 8.90
CA ASN A 118 28.81 -5.20 9.20
C ASN A 118 28.24 -4.24 8.14
N HIS A 119 28.33 -2.93 8.41
CA HIS A 119 27.78 -1.90 7.54
C HIS A 119 28.32 -1.89 6.10
N SER A 120 29.55 -2.37 5.88
CA SER A 120 30.15 -2.38 4.54
C SER A 120 29.62 -3.52 3.66
N GLU A 121 29.04 -4.55 4.28
CA GLU A 121 28.41 -5.67 3.58
C GLU A 121 26.95 -5.38 3.22
N GLU A 122 26.32 -4.36 3.79
CA GLU A 122 24.91 -3.99 3.55
C GLU A 122 24.69 -3.53 2.09
N SER A 123 23.75 -4.19 1.39
CA SER A 123 23.54 -4.02 -0.05
C SER A 123 22.48 -2.96 -0.36
N LEU A 124 22.77 -2.03 -1.27
CA LEU A 124 21.83 -0.99 -1.67
C LEU A 124 20.60 -1.57 -2.37
N CYS A 125 19.41 -1.35 -1.81
CA CYS A 125 18.13 -1.62 -2.47
C CYS A 125 17.81 -0.50 -3.47
N ARG A 126 18.44 -0.53 -4.65
CA ARG A 126 18.33 0.56 -5.64
C ARG A 126 16.88 0.89 -5.98
N GLY A 127 16.52 2.16 -5.84
CA GLY A 127 15.18 2.69 -6.10
C GLY A 127 14.16 2.36 -5.01
N LEU A 128 14.57 1.81 -3.86
CA LEU A 128 13.74 1.74 -2.65
C LEU A 128 13.89 3.04 -1.87
N GLU A 129 12.75 3.65 -1.53
CA GLU A 129 12.67 4.81 -0.67
C GLU A 129 11.78 4.50 0.54
N MET A 130 12.04 5.19 1.66
CA MET A 130 11.20 5.14 2.85
C MET A 130 10.74 6.55 3.21
N LYS A 131 9.42 6.75 3.27
CA LYS A 131 8.83 7.99 3.80
C LYS A 131 8.46 7.83 5.27
N VAL A 132 8.72 8.85 6.07
CA VAL A 132 8.38 8.91 7.49
C VAL A 132 7.44 10.09 7.71
N LEU A 133 6.32 9.87 8.41
CA LEU A 133 5.29 10.88 8.62
C LEU A 133 5.73 11.87 9.69
N GLU A 134 5.77 13.15 9.33
CA GLU A 134 6.03 14.23 10.29
C GLU A 134 4.73 14.72 10.91
N SER A 135 3.77 15.12 10.07
CA SER A 135 2.50 15.68 10.52
C SER A 135 1.40 15.50 9.48
N MET A 136 0.16 15.67 9.93
CA MET A 136 -1.06 15.62 9.14
C MET A 136 -1.95 16.82 9.48
N GLN A 137 -2.58 17.40 8.47
CA GLN A 137 -3.44 18.58 8.62
C GLN A 137 -4.70 18.42 7.78
N ASP A 138 -5.86 18.81 8.34
CA ASP A 138 -7.07 19.02 7.54
C ASP A 138 -6.92 20.36 6.81
N VAL A 139 -6.89 20.28 5.48
CA VAL A 139 -6.74 21.43 4.58
C VAL A 139 -7.98 21.62 3.72
N THR A 140 -9.13 21.08 4.14
CA THR A 140 -10.38 21.11 3.38
C THR A 140 -10.75 22.52 2.94
N ASP A 141 -10.72 23.49 3.86
CA ASP A 141 -11.11 24.87 3.57
C ASP A 141 -10.16 25.53 2.56
N ILE A 142 -8.86 25.24 2.66
CA ILE A 142 -7.83 25.73 1.72
C ILE A 142 -8.05 25.14 0.33
N MET A 143 -8.34 23.84 0.26
CA MET A 143 -8.55 23.13 -1.01
C MET A 143 -9.83 23.60 -1.70
N LEU A 144 -10.89 23.89 -0.93
CA LEU A 144 -12.21 24.27 -1.45
C LEU A 144 -12.40 25.77 -1.68
N ALA A 145 -11.47 26.62 -1.27
CA ALA A 145 -11.57 28.07 -1.44
C ALA A 145 -11.78 28.47 -2.92
N GLY A 146 -12.84 29.23 -3.19
CA GLY A 146 -13.16 29.71 -4.53
C GLY A 146 -13.69 28.61 -5.47
N THR A 147 -14.19 27.50 -4.91
CA THR A 147 -14.83 26.42 -5.68
C THR A 147 -16.34 26.54 -5.71
N GLU A 148 -16.91 27.53 -5.03
CA GLU A 148 -18.35 27.79 -4.95
C GLU A 148 -18.93 28.02 -6.36
N GLY A 149 -19.99 27.29 -6.70
CA GLY A 149 -20.64 27.37 -8.01
C GLY A 149 -19.89 26.70 -9.18
N LEU A 150 -18.63 26.27 -8.98
CA LEU A 150 -17.89 25.51 -9.99
C LEU A 150 -18.34 24.04 -10.01
N VAL A 151 -18.31 23.41 -11.19
CA VAL A 151 -18.72 22.01 -11.39
C VAL A 151 -17.72 21.24 -12.26
N GLY A 152 -17.72 19.91 -12.16
CA GLY A 152 -16.91 19.04 -13.02
C GLY A 152 -15.42 19.40 -13.07
N VAL A 153 -14.87 19.47 -14.29
CA VAL A 153 -13.44 19.69 -14.54
C VAL A 153 -12.95 21.06 -14.07
N THR A 154 -13.77 22.11 -14.13
CA THR A 154 -13.36 23.45 -13.69
C THR A 154 -13.20 23.49 -12.18
N ARG A 155 -14.12 22.86 -11.44
CA ARG A 155 -14.02 22.70 -9.99
C ARG A 155 -12.76 21.92 -9.60
N GLN A 156 -12.52 20.77 -10.25
CA GLN A 156 -11.34 19.95 -9.96
C GLN A 156 -10.03 20.67 -10.29
N SER A 157 -10.01 21.45 -11.37
CA SER A 157 -8.85 22.28 -11.73
C SER A 157 -8.55 23.32 -10.67
N LYS A 158 -9.58 23.99 -10.13
CA LYS A 158 -9.41 24.97 -9.05
C LYS A 158 -8.89 24.33 -7.75
N ILE A 159 -9.42 23.16 -7.38
CA ILE A 159 -8.94 22.38 -6.23
C ILE A 159 -7.46 22.01 -6.41
N ASN A 160 -7.07 21.56 -7.61
CA ASN A 160 -5.69 21.20 -7.92
C ASN A 160 -4.75 22.43 -7.89
N GLU A 161 -5.22 23.60 -8.35
CA GLU A 161 -4.49 24.86 -8.27
C GLU A 161 -4.23 25.24 -6.80
N ASN A 162 -5.28 25.25 -5.97
CA ASN A 162 -5.18 25.55 -4.55
C ASN A 162 -4.20 24.60 -3.83
N GLY A 163 -4.32 23.29 -4.10
CA GLY A 163 -3.43 22.28 -3.53
C GLY A 163 -1.98 22.46 -3.94
N LYS A 164 -1.70 22.78 -5.21
CA LYS A 164 -0.34 23.07 -5.70
C LYS A 164 0.25 24.32 -5.05
N ALA A 165 -0.55 25.39 -4.93
CA ALA A 165 -0.12 26.63 -4.29
C ALA A 165 0.22 26.41 -2.80
N HIS A 166 -0.64 25.70 -2.08
CA HIS A 166 -0.41 25.41 -0.66
C HIS A 166 0.78 24.45 -0.45
N ALA A 167 0.89 23.40 -1.27
CA ALA A 167 2.02 22.50 -1.24
C ALA A 167 3.35 23.24 -1.44
N LYS A 168 3.41 24.16 -2.41
CA LYS A 168 4.61 24.99 -2.66
C LYS A 168 4.96 25.88 -1.47
N LEU A 169 3.97 26.43 -0.76
CA LEU A 169 4.20 27.23 0.44
C LEU A 169 4.82 26.38 1.55
N VAL A 170 4.24 25.20 1.82
CA VAL A 170 4.65 24.30 2.90
C VAL A 170 6.04 23.70 2.66
N THR A 171 6.38 23.38 1.41
CA THR A 171 7.68 22.76 1.10
C THR A 171 8.80 23.77 0.83
N LYS A 172 8.50 25.07 0.69
CA LYS A 172 9.48 26.11 0.32
C LYS A 172 10.67 26.13 1.29
N GLY A 173 11.87 25.94 0.76
CA GLY A 173 13.11 25.96 1.54
C GLY A 173 13.33 24.72 2.43
N THR A 174 12.54 23.66 2.23
CA THR A 174 12.65 22.41 2.99
C THR A 174 12.95 21.23 2.07
N LYS A 175 13.37 20.10 2.64
CA LYS A 175 13.49 18.80 1.95
C LYS A 175 12.25 17.91 2.13
N ARG A 176 11.15 18.48 2.62
CA ARG A 176 9.92 17.74 2.91
C ARG A 176 9.12 17.52 1.65
N GLU A 177 8.40 16.41 1.63
CA GLU A 177 7.42 16.11 0.60
C GLU A 177 6.01 16.11 1.19
N VAL A 178 5.02 16.53 0.40
CA VAL A 178 3.63 16.61 0.84
C VAL A 178 2.74 15.77 -0.05
N ARG A 179 1.75 15.11 0.57
CA ARG A 179 0.69 14.41 -0.15
C ARG A 179 -0.66 14.97 0.26
N MET A 180 -1.40 15.46 -0.73
CA MET A 180 -2.80 15.83 -0.57
C MET A 180 -3.68 14.61 -0.86
N GLN A 181 -4.60 14.28 0.03
CA GLN A 181 -5.53 13.17 -0.14
C GLN A 181 -6.97 13.64 0.07
N ALA A 182 -7.80 13.44 -0.95
CA ALA A 182 -9.24 13.54 -0.82
C ALA A 182 -9.77 12.25 -0.14
N ILE A 183 -10.55 12.40 0.92
CA ILE A 183 -11.18 11.29 1.66
C ILE A 183 -12.69 11.52 1.77
N PHE A 184 -13.43 10.46 2.11
CA PHE A 184 -14.90 10.48 2.24
C PHE A 184 -15.63 11.04 1.01
N GLY A 185 -15.28 10.57 -0.18
CA GLY A 185 -15.90 11.05 -1.43
C GLY A 185 -15.58 12.52 -1.73
N SER A 186 -14.36 12.96 -1.43
CA SER A 186 -13.89 14.34 -1.62
C SER A 186 -14.58 15.40 -0.75
N ASN A 187 -15.20 14.97 0.35
CA ASN A 187 -15.76 15.85 1.38
C ASN A 187 -14.70 16.42 2.34
N ARG A 188 -13.53 15.77 2.44
CA ARG A 188 -12.40 16.22 3.25
C ARG A 188 -11.09 16.08 2.49
N TYR A 189 -10.17 16.99 2.73
CA TYR A 189 -8.82 16.96 2.17
C TYR A 189 -7.80 16.99 3.28
N ILE A 190 -6.97 15.95 3.33
CA ILE A 190 -5.91 15.82 4.33
C ILE A 190 -4.55 15.99 3.65
N MET A 191 -3.73 16.89 4.20
CA MET A 191 -2.33 17.04 3.83
C MET A 191 -1.46 16.23 4.80
N SER A 192 -0.64 15.34 4.27
CA SER A 192 0.39 14.63 5.04
C SER A 192 1.76 15.15 4.64
N ILE A 193 2.60 15.50 5.61
CA ILE A 193 3.96 15.99 5.44
C ILE A 193 4.93 14.86 5.79
N TYR A 194 5.87 14.59 4.90
CA TYR A 194 6.82 13.49 5.02
C TYR A 194 8.27 13.98 4.87
N THR A 195 9.17 13.28 5.56
CA THR A 195 10.58 13.20 5.16
C THR A 195 10.80 11.90 4.38
N VAL A 196 11.53 11.97 3.26
CA VAL A 196 11.79 10.83 2.36
C VAL A 196 13.28 10.48 2.36
N TYR A 197 13.61 9.26 2.77
CA TYR A 197 14.96 8.71 2.75
C TYR A 197 15.17 7.83 1.52
N LYS A 198 16.33 7.98 0.87
CA LYS A 198 16.63 7.40 -0.45
C LYS A 198 17.79 6.39 -0.45
N ASP A 199 18.52 6.30 0.66
CA ASP A 199 19.59 5.32 0.85
C ASP A 199 19.08 4.24 1.82
N ILE A 200 18.47 3.21 1.24
CA ILE A 200 17.91 2.06 1.96
C ILE A 200 18.73 0.83 1.59
N ARG A 201 19.31 0.17 2.59
CA ARG A 201 20.18 -0.99 2.38
C ARG A 201 19.60 -2.24 3.02
N MET A 202 19.74 -3.38 2.36
CA MET A 202 19.42 -4.68 2.92
C MET A 202 20.44 -5.01 4.01
N VAL A 203 19.95 -5.46 5.16
CA VAL A 203 20.75 -5.97 6.28
C VAL A 203 20.57 -7.47 6.41
N ALA A 204 19.30 -7.92 6.39
CA ALA A 204 18.99 -9.33 6.49
C ALA A 204 17.73 -9.72 5.72
N ALA A 205 17.74 -10.91 5.14
CA ALA A 205 16.57 -11.60 4.62
C ALA A 205 16.75 -13.10 4.83
N PRO A 206 15.76 -13.81 5.40
CA PRO A 206 15.84 -15.26 5.53
C PRO A 206 15.82 -15.95 4.14
N PRO A 207 16.17 -17.24 4.07
CA PRO A 207 15.95 -18.05 2.87
C PRO A 207 14.50 -17.98 2.39
N PHE A 208 14.28 -18.10 1.08
CA PHE A 208 12.94 -18.13 0.48
C PHE A 208 12.06 -19.21 1.11
N ALA A 209 12.64 -20.37 1.45
CA ALA A 209 11.93 -21.47 2.12
C ALA A 209 11.37 -21.09 3.50
N VAL A 210 11.91 -20.04 4.15
CA VAL A 210 11.41 -19.50 5.43
C VAL A 210 10.53 -18.28 5.17
N GLY A 211 11.05 -17.30 4.41
CA GLY A 211 10.39 -16.03 4.09
C GLY A 211 9.09 -16.19 3.31
N LYS A 212 8.96 -17.30 2.56
CA LYS A 212 7.78 -17.68 1.78
C LYS A 212 7.43 -19.16 1.95
N PHE A 213 7.63 -19.71 3.14
CA PHE A 213 7.19 -21.07 3.49
C PHE A 213 5.72 -21.30 3.11
N GLY A 214 5.44 -22.44 2.47
CA GLY A 214 4.12 -22.79 1.94
C GLY A 214 3.75 -22.13 0.61
N GLY A 215 4.57 -21.20 0.11
CA GLY A 215 4.41 -20.59 -1.21
C GLY A 215 3.01 -20.01 -1.45
N ASN A 216 2.47 -20.25 -2.65
CA ASN A 216 1.12 -19.86 -3.00
C ASN A 216 0.06 -20.77 -2.35
N THR A 217 0.39 -22.01 -2.00
CA THR A 217 -0.54 -22.97 -1.37
C THR A 217 -1.06 -22.46 -0.04
N ASP A 218 -0.15 -21.95 0.81
CA ASP A 218 -0.54 -21.39 2.10
C ASP A 218 -1.06 -19.95 1.96
N ASN A 219 -0.95 -19.33 0.79
CA ASN A 219 -1.30 -17.92 0.62
C ASN A 219 -2.79 -17.67 0.93
N TYR A 220 -3.08 -16.57 1.62
CA TYR A 220 -4.41 -16.26 2.17
C TYR A 220 -5.05 -17.36 3.06
N SER A 221 -4.26 -18.29 3.60
CA SER A 221 -4.75 -19.38 4.44
C SER A 221 -4.24 -19.30 5.88
N TRP A 222 -5.02 -19.92 6.78
CA TRP A 222 -4.68 -20.19 8.17
C TRP A 222 -5.04 -21.65 8.49
N PRO A 223 -4.21 -22.44 9.22
CA PRO A 223 -2.95 -22.09 9.89
C PRO A 223 -1.84 -21.63 8.95
N ARG A 224 -0.89 -20.83 9.46
CA ARG A 224 0.24 -20.30 8.69
C ARG A 224 1.54 -20.42 9.48
N HIS A 225 2.63 -20.82 8.80
CA HIS A 225 3.94 -21.07 9.41
C HIS A 225 5.09 -20.31 8.71
N THR A 226 4.78 -19.18 8.06
CA THR A 226 5.73 -18.39 7.26
C THR A 226 6.50 -17.37 8.10
N GLY A 227 7.83 -17.39 8.02
CA GLY A 227 8.71 -16.38 8.61
C GLY A 227 8.90 -15.18 7.70
N ASP A 228 7.81 -14.48 7.35
CA ASP A 228 7.80 -13.39 6.36
C ASP A 228 8.36 -12.07 6.93
N PHE A 229 9.68 -12.00 7.07
CA PHE A 229 10.39 -10.81 7.56
C PHE A 229 11.67 -10.51 6.77
N ALA A 230 12.08 -9.25 6.80
CA ALA A 230 13.39 -8.79 6.36
C ALA A 230 13.81 -7.57 7.18
N ILE A 231 15.11 -7.33 7.24
CA ILE A 231 15.73 -6.20 7.93
C ILE A 231 16.43 -5.32 6.91
N LEU A 232 16.07 -4.04 6.93
CA LEU A 232 16.72 -2.98 6.17
C LEU A 232 17.44 -2.03 7.13
N ARG A 233 18.28 -1.16 6.59
CA ARG A 233 18.78 0.02 7.28
C ARG A 233 18.58 1.26 6.44
N VAL A 234 18.10 2.33 7.08
CA VAL A 234 18.07 3.66 6.50
C VAL A 234 19.40 4.36 6.75
N TYR A 235 19.97 4.94 5.70
CA TYR A 235 21.15 5.80 5.76
C TYR A 235 20.78 7.25 5.45
N ALA A 236 21.53 8.16 6.05
CA ALA A 236 21.36 9.61 5.91
C ALA A 236 22.72 10.29 5.72
N GLY A 237 22.70 11.55 5.31
CA GLY A 237 23.91 12.38 5.31
C GLY A 237 24.44 12.60 6.74
N LYS A 238 25.63 13.21 6.86
CA LYS A 238 26.33 13.44 8.15
C LYS A 238 25.50 14.20 9.18
N GLU A 239 24.53 15.01 8.73
CA GLU A 239 23.60 15.78 9.57
C GLU A 239 22.28 15.05 9.87
N ASN A 240 22.22 13.72 9.66
CA ASN A 240 21.01 12.90 9.80
C ASN A 240 19.86 13.27 8.84
N GLN A 241 20.16 14.08 7.81
CA GLN A 241 19.22 14.52 6.78
C GLN A 241 19.18 13.57 5.59
N PRO A 242 18.05 13.49 4.86
CA PRO A 242 17.98 12.72 3.63
C PRO A 242 19.08 13.09 2.63
N ALA A 243 19.68 12.03 2.08
CA ALA A 243 20.69 12.09 1.03
C ALA A 243 20.46 10.94 0.04
N ASN A 244 20.91 11.13 -1.19
CA ASN A 244 21.07 10.03 -2.14
C ASN A 244 22.15 9.08 -1.63
N TYR A 245 22.21 7.86 -2.19
CA TYR A 245 23.24 6.89 -1.86
C TYR A 245 24.66 7.49 -1.94
N SER A 246 25.43 7.28 -0.87
CA SER A 246 26.85 7.56 -0.81
C SER A 246 27.51 6.58 0.16
N LYS A 247 28.75 6.17 -0.14
CA LYS A 247 29.56 5.38 0.78
C LYS A 247 29.87 6.14 2.08
N GLU A 248 29.80 7.46 2.06
CA GLU A 248 30.01 8.33 3.24
C GLU A 248 28.75 8.55 4.09
N ASN A 249 27.58 8.09 3.63
CA ASN A 249 26.36 8.22 4.43
C ASN A 249 26.51 7.40 5.71
N VAL A 250 25.87 7.88 6.77
CA VAL A 250 25.88 7.26 8.10
C VAL A 250 24.51 6.64 8.40
N ALA A 251 24.47 5.66 9.30
CA ALA A 251 23.22 5.07 9.75
C ALA A 251 22.29 6.17 10.29
N PHE A 252 21.06 6.20 9.80
CA PHE A 252 20.06 7.17 10.23
C PHE A 252 19.69 6.93 11.70
N LYS A 253 19.60 8.01 12.47
CA LYS A 253 19.15 7.98 13.86
C LYS A 253 17.68 8.42 13.92
N PRO A 254 16.72 7.49 14.04
CA PRO A 254 15.31 7.84 14.10
C PRO A 254 14.97 8.52 15.42
N ALA A 255 14.05 9.48 15.39
CA ALA A 255 13.54 10.13 16.59
C ALA A 255 12.75 9.17 17.49
N LYS A 256 12.19 8.10 16.91
CA LYS A 256 11.49 7.03 17.62
C LYS A 256 11.74 5.69 16.94
N PHE A 257 11.90 4.63 17.73
CA PHE A 257 11.91 3.24 17.26
C PHE A 257 11.11 2.36 18.22
N LEU A 258 10.72 1.18 17.74
CA LEU A 258 9.93 0.20 18.49
C LEU A 258 10.85 -0.76 19.24
N SER A 259 10.45 -1.11 20.46
CA SER A 259 11.06 -2.21 21.21
C SER A 259 10.38 -3.54 20.85
N ILE A 260 11.15 -4.61 20.76
CA ILE A 260 10.63 -5.95 20.49
C ILE A 260 10.33 -6.64 21.82
N SER A 261 9.10 -7.10 22.01
CA SER A 261 8.72 -7.90 23.18
C SER A 261 9.21 -9.34 23.03
N LEU A 262 9.82 -9.88 24.08
CA LEU A 262 10.22 -11.30 24.16
C LEU A 262 9.19 -12.16 24.91
N GLN A 263 8.05 -11.58 25.32
CA GLN A 263 7.03 -12.27 26.13
C GLN A 263 6.06 -13.13 25.30
N GLY A 264 6.17 -13.08 23.97
CA GLY A 264 5.18 -13.66 23.06
C GLY A 264 3.87 -12.85 23.02
N ALA A 265 2.90 -13.34 22.24
CA ALA A 265 1.54 -12.81 22.19
C ALA A 265 0.57 -13.83 22.80
N LYS A 266 -0.40 -13.37 23.57
CA LYS A 266 -1.45 -14.23 24.13
C LYS A 266 -2.78 -13.96 23.45
N LYS A 267 -3.66 -14.96 23.49
CA LYS A 267 -5.04 -14.81 23.07
C LYS A 267 -5.69 -13.65 23.83
N ASP A 268 -6.50 -12.86 23.12
CA ASP A 268 -7.27 -11.73 23.64
C ASP A 268 -6.42 -10.55 24.16
N GLU A 269 -5.12 -10.50 23.87
CA GLU A 269 -4.29 -9.32 24.10
C GLU A 269 -4.59 -8.21 23.08
N PHE A 270 -4.52 -6.96 23.53
CA PHE A 270 -4.68 -5.80 22.67
C PHE A 270 -3.59 -5.78 21.59
N ALA A 271 -4.01 -5.74 20.33
CA ALA A 271 -3.14 -5.53 19.18
C ALA A 271 -3.62 -4.33 18.35
N MET A 272 -2.69 -3.54 17.86
CA MET A 272 -2.94 -2.45 16.92
C MET A 272 -1.89 -2.49 15.82
N ILE A 273 -2.33 -2.22 14.58
CA ILE A 273 -1.45 -2.14 13.41
C ILE A 273 -1.44 -0.69 12.93
N ALA A 274 -0.25 -0.12 12.79
CA ALA A 274 -0.03 1.16 12.14
C ALA A 274 0.65 0.92 10.79
N GLY A 275 0.15 1.55 9.73
CA GLY A 275 0.73 1.37 8.41
C GLY A 275 0.05 2.24 7.34
N PHE A 276 0.37 1.92 6.09
CA PHE A 276 -0.03 2.70 4.91
C PHE A 276 -0.95 1.89 4.00
N PRO A 277 -2.24 1.71 4.36
CA PRO A 277 -3.17 0.99 3.50
C PRO A 277 -3.32 1.69 2.14
N GLY A 278 -3.42 0.90 1.07
CA GLY A 278 -3.48 1.40 -0.30
C GLY A 278 -4.83 2.08 -0.61
N THR A 279 -5.88 1.28 -0.74
CA THR A 279 -7.23 1.77 -1.06
C THR A 279 -8.26 0.79 -0.52
N THR A 280 -9.37 1.31 -0.01
CA THR A 280 -10.57 0.53 0.36
C THR A 280 -11.78 1.07 -0.40
N ARG A 281 -12.83 0.26 -0.50
CA ARG A 281 -14.07 0.59 -1.22
C ARG A 281 -15.31 0.28 -0.37
N GLU A 282 -15.23 0.50 0.95
CA GLU A 282 -16.28 0.08 1.89
C GLU A 282 -17.66 0.69 1.61
N TYR A 283 -17.71 1.92 1.07
CA TYR A 283 -18.94 2.68 0.86
C TYR A 283 -19.46 2.66 -0.57
N ILE A 284 -19.01 1.75 -1.42
CA ILE A 284 -19.59 1.59 -2.76
C ILE A 284 -21.00 0.96 -2.67
N PRO A 285 -21.90 1.29 -3.60
CA PRO A 285 -23.23 0.67 -3.66
C PRO A 285 -23.19 -0.79 -4.14
N SER A 286 -24.26 -1.53 -3.91
CA SER A 286 -24.49 -2.93 -4.24
C SER A 286 -24.26 -3.22 -5.72
N PHE A 287 -24.78 -2.37 -6.62
CA PHE A 287 -24.59 -2.50 -8.06
C PHE A 287 -23.14 -2.29 -8.50
N ALA A 288 -22.39 -1.41 -7.83
CA ALA A 288 -20.95 -1.23 -8.08
C ALA A 288 -20.16 -2.44 -7.57
N LEU A 289 -20.45 -2.90 -6.34
CA LEU A 289 -19.82 -4.09 -5.77
C LEU A 289 -20.05 -5.31 -6.68
N ALA A 290 -21.28 -5.53 -7.15
CA ALA A 290 -21.61 -6.64 -8.04
C ALA A 290 -20.81 -6.58 -9.35
N LYS A 291 -20.70 -5.41 -9.99
CA LYS A 291 -19.90 -5.24 -11.22
C LYS A 291 -18.40 -5.48 -11.01
N ILE A 292 -17.86 -5.04 -9.88
CA ILE A 292 -16.44 -5.26 -9.54
C ILE A 292 -16.19 -6.75 -9.28
N ILE A 293 -17.03 -7.39 -8.46
CA ILE A 293 -16.79 -8.75 -7.98
C ILE A 293 -17.15 -9.79 -9.04
N TYR A 294 -18.34 -9.69 -9.63
CA TYR A 294 -18.85 -10.68 -10.58
C TYR A 294 -18.59 -10.31 -12.05
N GLY A 295 -18.00 -9.15 -12.30
CA GLY A 295 -17.50 -8.75 -13.62
C GLY A 295 -15.99 -8.66 -13.60
N GLU A 296 -15.46 -7.50 -13.18
CA GLU A 296 -14.03 -7.18 -13.27
C GLU A 296 -13.11 -8.26 -12.64
N ASN A 297 -13.43 -8.73 -11.44
CA ASN A 297 -12.58 -9.70 -10.75
C ASN A 297 -12.57 -11.07 -11.42
N ILE A 298 -13.68 -11.51 -12.03
CA ILE A 298 -13.72 -12.77 -12.79
C ILE A 298 -12.79 -12.68 -14.01
N GLU A 299 -12.84 -11.56 -14.74
CA GLU A 299 -11.96 -11.33 -15.89
C GLU A 299 -10.49 -11.23 -15.49
N ARG A 300 -10.18 -10.52 -14.39
CA ARG A 300 -8.84 -10.46 -13.80
C ARG A 300 -8.30 -11.84 -13.43
N ILE A 301 -9.14 -12.71 -12.87
CA ILE A 301 -8.79 -14.10 -12.54
C ILE A 301 -8.45 -14.86 -13.82
N ALA A 302 -9.28 -14.75 -14.88
CA ALA A 302 -9.04 -15.42 -16.15
C ALA A 302 -7.73 -14.97 -16.81
N ILE A 303 -7.50 -13.66 -16.90
CA ILE A 303 -6.26 -13.10 -17.47
C ILE A 303 -5.04 -13.59 -16.68
N ARG A 304 -5.10 -13.58 -15.34
CA ARG A 304 -3.96 -14.05 -14.54
C ARG A 304 -3.72 -15.54 -14.61
N ALA A 305 -4.78 -16.34 -14.70
CA ALA A 305 -4.67 -17.78 -14.90
C ALA A 305 -3.90 -18.07 -16.20
N GLU A 306 -4.24 -17.38 -17.29
CA GLU A 306 -3.58 -17.58 -18.57
C GLU A 306 -2.09 -17.18 -18.54
N LYS A 307 -1.77 -16.05 -17.92
CA LYS A 307 -0.36 -15.64 -17.76
C LYS A 307 0.45 -16.62 -16.92
N MET A 308 -0.15 -17.13 -15.85
CA MET A 308 0.47 -18.18 -15.03
C MET A 308 0.72 -19.44 -15.86
N ARG A 309 -0.26 -19.87 -16.65
CA ARG A 309 -0.14 -21.02 -17.55
C ARG A 309 1.02 -20.86 -18.53
N ILE A 310 1.14 -19.69 -19.19
CA ILE A 310 2.24 -19.40 -20.12
C ILE A 310 3.61 -19.50 -19.41
N MET A 311 3.73 -18.91 -18.22
CA MET A 311 4.98 -18.99 -17.44
C MET A 311 5.29 -20.42 -16.97
N GLU A 312 4.27 -21.20 -16.60
CA GLU A 312 4.41 -22.61 -16.21
C GLU A 312 4.88 -23.47 -17.39
N ASP A 313 4.30 -23.28 -18.58
CA ASP A 313 4.72 -23.95 -19.82
C ASP A 313 6.16 -23.59 -20.22
N ALA A 314 6.55 -22.32 -20.06
CA ALA A 314 7.92 -21.86 -20.30
C ALA A 314 8.93 -22.57 -19.38
N ILE A 315 8.60 -22.70 -18.09
CA ILE A 315 9.45 -23.46 -17.16
C ILE A 315 9.50 -24.94 -17.54
N ALA A 316 8.36 -25.53 -17.89
CA ALA A 316 8.28 -26.94 -18.26
C ALA A 316 9.07 -27.26 -19.53
N SER A 317 9.12 -26.33 -20.48
CA SER A 317 9.89 -26.46 -21.73
C SER A 317 11.37 -26.17 -21.55
N ASN A 318 11.75 -25.31 -20.59
CA ASN A 318 13.14 -24.99 -20.31
C ASN A 318 13.38 -24.70 -18.81
N GLU A 319 13.97 -25.68 -18.10
CA GLU A 319 14.24 -25.59 -16.66
C GLU A 319 15.15 -24.40 -16.29
N SER A 320 15.97 -23.87 -17.21
CA SER A 320 16.81 -22.69 -16.91
C SER A 320 15.98 -21.43 -16.66
N LEU A 321 14.73 -21.38 -17.15
CA LEU A 321 13.79 -20.28 -16.92
C LEU A 321 13.12 -20.33 -15.54
N LYS A 322 13.29 -21.43 -14.79
CA LYS A 322 12.67 -21.62 -13.47
C LYS A 322 13.06 -20.53 -12.48
N PHE A 323 14.35 -20.23 -12.37
CA PHE A 323 14.84 -19.21 -11.43
C PHE A 323 14.13 -17.87 -11.68
N ARG A 324 14.04 -17.50 -12.94
CA ARG A 324 13.44 -16.26 -13.41
C ARG A 324 11.93 -16.18 -13.22
N TYR A 325 11.19 -17.21 -13.61
CA TYR A 325 9.72 -17.15 -13.56
C TYR A 325 9.14 -17.50 -12.19
N SER A 326 9.92 -18.07 -11.27
CA SER A 326 9.46 -18.40 -9.91
C SER A 326 8.92 -17.17 -9.15
N THR A 327 9.65 -16.04 -9.13
CA THR A 327 9.18 -14.81 -8.46
C THR A 327 7.94 -14.24 -9.14
N ARG A 328 7.86 -14.32 -10.47
CA ARG A 328 6.76 -13.77 -11.27
C ARG A 328 5.48 -14.58 -11.11
N LEU A 329 5.58 -15.91 -11.18
CA LEU A 329 4.49 -16.84 -10.86
C LEU A 329 3.98 -16.61 -9.44
N SER A 330 4.88 -16.41 -8.49
CA SER A 330 4.48 -16.17 -7.12
C SER A 330 3.76 -14.82 -6.95
N SER A 331 4.18 -13.78 -7.68
CA SER A 331 3.49 -12.49 -7.69
C SER A 331 2.12 -12.54 -8.38
N ALA A 332 2.03 -13.22 -9.53
CA ALA A 332 0.78 -13.43 -10.26
C ALA A 332 -0.21 -14.31 -9.48
N GLY A 333 0.28 -15.38 -8.86
CA GLY A 333 -0.51 -16.27 -8.01
C GLY A 333 -1.09 -15.54 -6.79
N ASN A 334 -0.35 -14.58 -6.21
CA ASN A 334 -0.86 -13.76 -5.12
C ASN A 334 -2.11 -12.95 -5.53
N THR A 335 -2.06 -12.23 -6.65
CA THR A 335 -3.23 -11.44 -7.09
C THR A 335 -4.37 -12.32 -7.59
N TYR A 336 -4.06 -13.43 -8.27
CA TYR A 336 -5.04 -14.46 -8.65
C TYR A 336 -5.82 -14.99 -7.43
N LEU A 337 -5.11 -15.43 -6.39
CA LEU A 337 -5.73 -15.95 -5.17
C LEU A 337 -6.50 -14.87 -4.41
N ARG A 338 -6.00 -13.64 -4.37
CA ARG A 338 -6.72 -12.50 -3.77
C ARG A 338 -8.09 -12.32 -4.40
N TRP A 339 -8.16 -12.18 -5.73
CA TRP A 339 -9.43 -11.94 -6.41
C TRP A 339 -10.39 -13.12 -6.31
N LYS A 340 -9.86 -14.36 -6.38
CA LYS A 340 -10.67 -15.56 -6.11
C LYS A 340 -11.25 -15.57 -4.69
N GLY A 341 -10.44 -15.16 -3.71
CA GLY A 341 -10.86 -15.00 -2.32
C GLY A 341 -11.92 -13.90 -2.14
N GLU A 342 -11.76 -12.75 -2.81
CA GLU A 342 -12.76 -11.67 -2.79
C GLU A 342 -14.11 -12.13 -3.36
N VAL A 343 -14.10 -12.82 -4.51
CA VAL A 343 -15.32 -13.39 -5.10
C VAL A 343 -15.99 -14.38 -4.14
N LEU A 344 -15.23 -15.32 -3.60
CA LEU A 344 -15.75 -16.30 -2.65
C LEU A 344 -16.32 -15.64 -1.38
N GLY A 345 -15.58 -14.69 -0.80
CA GLY A 345 -15.97 -14.00 0.44
C GLY A 345 -17.23 -13.18 0.28
N VAL A 346 -17.30 -12.36 -0.78
CA VAL A 346 -18.48 -11.53 -1.08
C VAL A 346 -19.71 -12.40 -1.34
N THR A 347 -19.55 -13.50 -2.08
CA THR A 347 -20.64 -14.44 -2.37
C THR A 347 -21.13 -15.11 -1.10
N LYS A 348 -20.22 -15.72 -0.32
CA LYS A 348 -20.56 -16.51 0.87
C LYS A 348 -21.19 -15.65 1.98
N MET A 349 -20.74 -14.41 2.12
CA MET A 349 -21.27 -13.47 3.11
C MET A 349 -22.50 -12.71 2.59
N ASN A 350 -22.90 -12.93 1.33
CA ASN A 350 -24.02 -12.25 0.69
C ASN A 350 -23.93 -10.71 0.75
N LEU A 351 -22.72 -10.15 0.59
CA LEU A 351 -22.48 -8.72 0.86
C LEU A 351 -23.20 -7.78 -0.10
N VAL A 352 -23.46 -8.22 -1.33
CA VAL A 352 -24.24 -7.43 -2.31
C VAL A 352 -25.67 -7.22 -1.80
N GLU A 353 -26.30 -8.25 -1.23
CA GLU A 353 -27.65 -8.12 -0.67
C GLU A 353 -27.67 -7.33 0.64
N GLN A 354 -26.63 -7.46 1.48
CA GLN A 354 -26.49 -6.62 2.67
C GLN A 354 -26.43 -5.14 2.28
N LYS A 355 -25.63 -4.78 1.26
CA LYS A 355 -25.59 -3.42 0.72
C LYS A 355 -26.92 -2.97 0.14
N ARG A 356 -27.64 -3.86 -0.55
CA ARG A 356 -28.98 -3.54 -1.05
C ARG A 356 -29.96 -3.21 0.08
N ALA A 357 -29.87 -3.94 1.20
CA ALA A 357 -30.69 -3.63 2.39
C ALA A 357 -30.29 -2.28 3.02
N GLU A 358 -29.00 -1.97 3.11
CA GLU A 358 -28.48 -0.67 3.55
C GLU A 358 -28.99 0.47 2.66
N GLU A 359 -28.96 0.29 1.34
CA GLU A 359 -29.45 1.26 0.36
C GLU A 359 -30.94 1.51 0.48
N GLN A 360 -31.74 0.47 0.71
CA GLN A 360 -33.17 0.62 0.97
C GLN A 360 -33.42 1.39 2.28
N ALA A 361 -32.63 1.14 3.32
CA ALA A 361 -32.70 1.89 4.56
C ALA A 361 -32.32 3.37 4.36
N PHE A 362 -31.26 3.63 3.58
CA PHE A 362 -30.85 4.97 3.18
C PHE A 362 -31.93 5.70 2.37
N ALA A 363 -32.55 5.03 1.40
CA ALA A 363 -33.60 5.62 0.58
C ALA A 363 -34.82 6.01 1.44
N ARG A 364 -35.26 5.12 2.34
CA ARG A 364 -36.33 5.45 3.31
C ARG A 364 -35.95 6.64 4.21
N TRP A 365 -34.71 6.66 4.69
CA TRP A 365 -34.19 7.78 5.49
C TRP A 365 -34.18 9.10 4.71
N ALA A 366 -33.79 9.08 3.44
CA ALA A 366 -33.75 10.27 2.59
C ALA A 366 -35.16 10.78 2.28
N GLU A 367 -36.10 9.89 1.98
CA GLU A 367 -37.50 10.22 1.66
C GLU A 367 -38.31 10.75 2.85
N ALA A 368 -37.91 10.41 4.07
CA ALA A 368 -38.63 10.79 5.30
C ALA A 368 -38.55 12.29 5.66
N ASP A 369 -37.83 13.11 4.89
CA ASP A 369 -37.74 14.56 5.10
C ASP A 369 -37.56 15.28 3.77
N ALA A 370 -38.26 16.39 3.58
CA ALA A 370 -38.27 17.12 2.32
C ALA A 370 -36.87 17.65 1.93
N ALA A 371 -36.09 18.15 2.89
CA ALA A 371 -34.75 18.67 2.62
C ALA A 371 -33.77 17.55 2.26
N ARG A 372 -33.81 16.42 2.97
CA ARG A 372 -33.03 15.22 2.63
C ARG A 372 -33.44 14.63 1.29
N LYS A 373 -34.73 14.58 0.97
CA LYS A 373 -35.24 14.08 -0.31
C LYS A 373 -34.70 14.89 -1.48
N VAL A 374 -34.77 16.22 -1.40
CA VAL A 374 -34.20 17.12 -2.42
C VAL A 374 -32.70 16.88 -2.59
N LYS A 375 -31.97 16.68 -1.49
CA LYS A 375 -30.51 16.53 -1.51
C LYS A 375 -30.03 15.13 -1.92
N TYR A 376 -30.74 14.07 -1.56
CA TYR A 376 -30.24 12.69 -1.60
C TYR A 376 -31.16 11.71 -2.34
N GLY A 377 -32.45 12.02 -2.52
CA GLY A 377 -33.44 11.05 -3.01
C GLY A 377 -33.14 10.47 -4.40
N ARG A 378 -32.37 11.19 -5.22
CA ARG A 378 -31.98 10.75 -6.58
C ARG A 378 -30.60 10.10 -6.66
N VAL A 379 -29.78 10.18 -5.60
CA VAL A 379 -28.34 9.86 -5.70
C VAL A 379 -28.09 8.40 -6.06
N LEU A 380 -28.84 7.45 -5.50
CA LEU A 380 -28.65 6.03 -5.78
C LEU A 380 -29.01 5.69 -7.23
N GLY A 381 -30.13 6.23 -7.73
CA GLY A 381 -30.55 6.02 -9.12
C GLY A 381 -29.59 6.66 -10.12
N GLU A 382 -29.16 7.90 -9.86
CA GLU A 382 -28.16 8.60 -10.70
C GLU A 382 -26.82 7.84 -10.71
N MET A 383 -26.37 7.34 -9.55
CA MET A 383 -25.18 6.50 -9.47
C MET A 383 -25.35 5.19 -10.22
N GLU A 384 -26.50 4.52 -10.13
CA GLU A 384 -26.75 3.27 -10.83
C GLU A 384 -26.64 3.43 -12.35
N GLU A 385 -27.23 4.48 -12.92
CA GLU A 385 -27.11 4.79 -14.35
C GLU A 385 -25.67 5.08 -14.75
N LEU A 386 -24.94 5.89 -13.97
CA LEU A 386 -23.52 6.15 -14.22
C LEU A 386 -22.68 4.86 -14.15
N TYR A 387 -23.00 3.95 -13.22
CA TYR A 387 -22.30 2.67 -13.11
C TYR A 387 -22.61 1.71 -14.26
N LYS A 388 -23.77 1.83 -14.92
CA LYS A 388 -24.05 1.08 -16.15
C LYS A 388 -23.09 1.52 -17.25
N GLU A 389 -22.96 2.83 -17.47
CA GLU A 389 -22.08 3.39 -18.50
C GLU A 389 -20.60 3.14 -18.18
N VAL A 390 -20.12 3.54 -17.00
CA VAL A 390 -18.69 3.49 -16.65
C VAL A 390 -18.14 2.07 -16.60
N SER A 391 -19.00 1.07 -16.34
CA SER A 391 -18.55 -0.33 -16.24
C SER A 391 -17.98 -0.89 -17.53
N LEU A 392 -18.44 -0.40 -18.70
CA LEU A 392 -17.87 -0.78 -19.99
C LEU A 392 -16.43 -0.27 -20.11
N TYR A 393 -16.21 0.99 -19.73
CA TYR A 393 -14.89 1.61 -19.76
C TYR A 393 -13.96 1.01 -18.69
N ASN A 394 -14.46 0.72 -17.50
CA ASN A 394 -13.68 0.03 -16.46
C ASN A 394 -13.21 -1.34 -16.93
N MET A 395 -14.05 -2.07 -17.68
CA MET A 395 -13.66 -3.36 -18.24
C MET A 395 -12.62 -3.21 -19.35
N ALA A 396 -12.80 -2.24 -20.26
CA ALA A 396 -11.80 -1.94 -21.28
C ALA A 396 -10.46 -1.53 -20.67
N ASP A 397 -10.46 -0.66 -19.67
CA ASP A 397 -9.27 -0.21 -18.94
C ASP A 397 -8.62 -1.38 -18.17
N LEU A 398 -9.40 -2.28 -17.59
CA LEU A 398 -8.89 -3.50 -16.97
C LEU A 398 -8.13 -4.36 -17.96
N TYR A 399 -8.72 -4.66 -19.13
CA TYR A 399 -8.05 -5.45 -20.16
C TYR A 399 -6.81 -4.74 -20.71
N PHE A 400 -6.93 -3.44 -20.98
CA PHE A 400 -5.83 -2.60 -21.42
C PHE A 400 -4.67 -2.64 -20.42
N ASN A 401 -4.94 -2.54 -19.11
CA ASN A 401 -3.90 -2.58 -18.11
C ASN A 401 -3.35 -4.00 -17.86
N GLU A 402 -4.19 -5.03 -17.71
CA GLU A 402 -3.73 -6.37 -17.32
C GLU A 402 -3.13 -7.20 -18.46
N ALA A 403 -3.72 -7.07 -19.66
CA ALA A 403 -3.36 -7.83 -20.86
C ALA A 403 -2.65 -6.99 -21.94
N GLY A 404 -2.89 -5.68 -22.00
CA GLY A 404 -2.15 -4.77 -22.88
C GLY A 404 -0.83 -4.32 -22.28
N ILE A 405 -0.89 -3.30 -21.41
CA ILE A 405 0.26 -2.63 -20.80
C ILE A 405 1.09 -3.57 -19.94
N ASN A 406 0.46 -4.41 -19.12
CA ASN A 406 1.19 -5.35 -18.29
C ASN A 406 1.17 -6.77 -18.84
N GLY A 407 0.61 -7.00 -20.03
CA GLY A 407 0.48 -8.33 -20.65
C GLY A 407 1.84 -8.99 -20.84
N SER A 408 2.68 -8.30 -21.62
CA SER A 408 4.07 -8.64 -21.88
C SER A 408 5.00 -7.70 -21.07
N GLU A 409 6.15 -8.22 -20.67
CA GLU A 409 7.19 -7.57 -19.90
C GLU A 409 7.90 -6.45 -20.66
N ILE A 410 8.00 -6.55 -21.99
CA ILE A 410 8.66 -5.53 -22.82
C ILE A 410 7.87 -4.21 -22.82
N VAL A 411 6.54 -4.25 -22.77
CA VAL A 411 5.68 -3.06 -22.86
C VAL A 411 5.92 -2.06 -21.71
N PRO A 412 5.84 -2.45 -20.42
CA PRO A 412 6.12 -1.53 -19.33
C PRO A 412 7.61 -1.14 -19.27
N PHE A 413 8.50 -1.98 -19.80
CA PHE A 413 9.92 -1.64 -19.94
C PHE A 413 10.14 -0.51 -20.95
N ILE A 414 9.50 -0.55 -22.12
CA ILE A 414 9.52 0.54 -23.11
C ILE A 414 9.01 1.85 -22.49
N GLY A 415 7.97 1.79 -21.65
CA GLY A 415 7.45 2.96 -20.94
C GLY A 415 8.49 3.70 -20.09
N LYS A 416 9.56 3.03 -19.62
CA LYS A 416 10.66 3.70 -18.88
C LYS A 416 11.42 4.72 -19.72
N PHE A 417 11.34 4.64 -21.05
CA PHE A 417 12.01 5.53 -21.98
C PHE A 417 11.18 6.77 -22.34
N GLU A 418 9.90 6.86 -21.90
CA GLU A 418 9.02 7.99 -22.23
C GLU A 418 9.63 9.34 -21.88
N LYS A 419 10.24 9.47 -20.70
CA LYS A 419 10.90 10.71 -20.28
C LYS A 419 12.07 11.09 -21.19
N LEU A 420 12.86 10.10 -21.61
CA LEU A 420 13.98 10.32 -22.53
C LEU A 420 13.44 10.74 -23.90
N ALA A 421 12.47 10.01 -24.44
CA ALA A 421 11.82 10.31 -25.70
C ALA A 421 11.16 11.70 -25.70
N ALA A 422 10.44 12.05 -24.63
CA ALA A 422 9.80 13.34 -24.45
C ALA A 422 10.83 14.48 -24.33
N THR A 423 12.02 14.23 -23.76
CA THR A 423 13.09 15.22 -23.67
C THR A 423 13.67 15.53 -25.05
N TYR A 424 13.88 14.51 -25.88
CA TYR A 424 14.34 14.66 -27.27
C TYR A 424 13.28 15.23 -28.21
N SER A 425 11.99 14.99 -27.93
CA SER A 425 10.88 15.47 -28.78
C SER A 425 10.58 16.97 -28.61
N ARG A 426 11.28 17.67 -27.73
CA ARG A 426 11.12 19.13 -27.55
C ARG A 426 11.79 19.87 -28.70
N LYS A 427 11.22 21.03 -29.09
CA LYS A 427 11.79 21.94 -30.11
C LYS A 427 13.26 22.30 -29.82
N THR A 428 13.63 22.40 -28.53
CA THR A 428 15.02 22.51 -28.07
C THR A 428 15.24 21.48 -26.96
N PRO A 429 15.90 20.35 -27.27
CA PRO A 429 16.14 19.29 -26.30
C PRO A 429 17.04 19.74 -25.14
N ASP A 430 16.68 19.35 -23.92
CA ASP A 430 17.56 19.50 -22.75
C ASP A 430 18.53 18.32 -22.71
N LEU A 431 19.69 18.48 -23.36
CA LEU A 431 20.69 17.43 -23.49
C LEU A 431 21.26 16.99 -22.14
N LYS A 432 21.35 17.88 -21.15
CA LYS A 432 21.85 17.53 -19.81
C LYS A 432 20.88 16.59 -19.09
N THR A 433 19.59 16.89 -19.16
CA THR A 433 18.55 16.00 -18.62
C THR A 433 18.51 14.68 -19.39
N ALA A 434 18.65 14.70 -20.71
CA ALA A 434 18.69 13.49 -21.54
C ALA A 434 19.87 12.58 -21.19
N GLU A 435 21.09 13.14 -21.06
CA GLU A 435 22.28 12.38 -20.65
C GLU A 435 22.14 11.78 -19.26
N SER A 436 21.60 12.53 -18.30
CA SER A 436 21.34 12.03 -16.95
C SER A 436 20.34 10.88 -16.96
N GLU A 437 19.30 10.99 -17.79
CA GLU A 437 18.27 9.96 -17.92
C GLU A 437 18.81 8.71 -18.63
N ALA A 438 19.64 8.87 -19.66
CA ALA A 438 20.32 7.76 -20.34
C ALA A 438 21.25 7.00 -19.38
N LYS A 439 22.06 7.72 -18.57
CA LYS A 439 22.91 7.10 -17.54
C LYS A 439 22.11 6.31 -16.51
N ARG A 440 20.90 6.77 -16.17
CA ARG A 440 19.97 6.05 -15.28
C ARG A 440 19.39 4.79 -15.94
N LEU A 441 19.10 4.84 -17.24
CA LEU A 441 18.47 3.75 -18.00
C LEU A 441 19.45 2.62 -18.36
N LEU A 442 20.72 2.91 -18.64
CA LEU A 442 21.72 1.90 -19.01
C LEU A 442 21.77 0.66 -18.10
N PRO A 443 21.92 0.79 -16.76
CA PRO A 443 21.92 -0.38 -15.89
C PRO A 443 20.57 -1.12 -15.88
N LEU A 444 19.46 -0.43 -16.13
CA LEU A 444 18.12 -1.04 -16.21
C LEU A 444 17.93 -1.85 -17.50
N VAL A 445 18.59 -1.45 -18.60
CA VAL A 445 18.59 -2.19 -19.88
C VAL A 445 19.27 -3.53 -19.70
N VAL A 446 20.51 -3.51 -19.18
CA VAL A 446 21.28 -4.74 -18.92
C VAL A 446 20.46 -5.65 -18.00
N GLN A 447 19.99 -5.13 -16.88
CA GLN A 447 19.18 -5.89 -15.93
C GLN A 447 17.91 -6.50 -16.56
N PHE A 448 17.23 -5.78 -17.45
CA PHE A 448 16.02 -6.27 -18.10
C PHE A 448 16.35 -7.40 -19.07
N PHE A 449 17.30 -7.20 -19.99
CA PHE A 449 17.62 -8.18 -21.02
C PHE A 449 18.34 -9.42 -20.49
N ASP A 450 19.09 -9.32 -19.40
CA ASP A 450 19.67 -10.48 -18.70
C ASP A 450 18.58 -11.43 -18.16
N ASN A 451 17.38 -10.88 -17.91
CA ASN A 451 16.22 -11.60 -17.37
C ASN A 451 14.99 -11.48 -18.29
N TRP A 452 15.18 -11.28 -19.61
CA TRP A 452 14.12 -11.23 -20.62
C TRP A 452 14.24 -12.37 -21.64
N ASP A 453 13.12 -12.91 -22.10
CA ASP A 453 13.00 -14.17 -22.86
C ASP A 453 11.90 -13.89 -23.85
N TYR A 454 12.30 -13.81 -25.11
CA TYR A 454 11.45 -13.32 -26.16
C TYR A 454 10.29 -14.28 -26.44
N GLU A 455 10.54 -15.59 -26.44
CA GLU A 455 9.53 -16.58 -26.83
C GLU A 455 8.42 -16.72 -25.78
N THR A 456 8.73 -16.59 -24.50
CA THR A 456 7.71 -16.59 -23.43
C THR A 456 6.93 -15.26 -23.40
N ASP A 457 7.59 -14.15 -23.75
CA ASP A 457 6.99 -12.82 -23.69
C ASP A 457 6.14 -12.47 -24.93
N ARG A 458 6.38 -13.15 -26.05
CA ARG A 458 5.62 -13.06 -27.30
C ARG A 458 4.37 -13.93 -27.26
#